data_AF-A0A974CZU9-F1
#
_entry.id   AF-A0A974CZU9-F1
#
_cell.length_a   1.000
_cell.length_b   1.000
_cell.length_c   1.000
_cell.angle_alpha   90.00
_cell.angle_beta   90.00
_cell.angle_gamma   90.00
#
_symmetry.space_group_name_H-M   'P 1'
#
loop_
_entity.id
_entity.type
_entity.pdbx_description
1 polymer ?
#
loop_
_entity_poly.entity_id
_entity_poly.type
_entity_poly.pdbx_seq_one_letter_code
_entity_poly.pdbx_strand_id
1 'polypeptide(L)'
;MSRPAYNIHVNGVLHCRVRYSQLLGLHEQLKKEYGNNVVPAFPPKKLFTLTPAEVEQRREQLEKYMQAVRQDPVLGASETFNSFLRHSQQ
;
A
#
# COMPACT_ATOMS: atom_id res chain seq x y z
N MET A 1 -20.29 0.92 -10.56
CA MET A 1 -19.75 1.11 -9.19
C MET A 1 -18.28 1.49 -9.28
N SER A 2 -17.87 2.62 -8.71
CA SER A 2 -16.46 3.00 -8.66
C SER A 2 -15.72 2.14 -7.63
N ARG A 3 -14.51 1.66 -7.94
CA ARG A 3 -13.69 0.93 -6.98
C ARG A 3 -13.22 1.89 -5.87
N PRO A 4 -13.20 1.46 -4.59
CA PRO A 4 -12.79 2.34 -3.49
C PRO A 4 -11.34 2.79 -3.67
N ALA A 5 -11.10 4.05 -3.30
CA ALA A 5 -9.78 4.62 -3.15
C ALA A 5 -9.49 4.84 -1.66
N TYR A 6 -8.22 4.70 -1.28
CA TYR A 6 -7.75 4.69 0.10
C TYR A 6 -6.87 5.92 0.31
N ASN A 7 -7.21 6.71 1.33
CA ASN A 7 -6.39 7.82 1.80
C ASN A 7 -5.26 7.25 2.65
N ILE A 8 -4.02 7.41 2.20
CA ILE A 8 -2.83 6.93 2.90
C ILE A 8 -2.21 8.10 3.65
N HIS A 9 -2.11 7.96 4.97
CA HIS A 9 -1.46 8.94 5.83
C HIS A 9 -0.05 8.45 6.19
N VAL A 10 0.93 9.34 6.10
CA VAL A 10 2.31 9.10 6.54
C VAL A 10 2.60 10.12 7.62
N ASN A 11 2.98 9.67 8.82
CA ASN A 11 3.20 10.52 10.00
C ASN A 11 2.00 11.43 10.33
N GLY A 12 0.77 10.96 10.12
CA GLY A 12 -0.46 11.71 10.39
C GLY A 12 -0.87 12.71 9.30
N VAL A 13 -0.09 12.85 8.23
CA VAL A 13 -0.40 13.76 7.10
C VAL A 13 -0.88 12.95 5.90
N LEU A 14 -1.96 13.40 5.25
CA LEU A 14 -2.43 12.78 4.00
C LEU A 14 -1.34 12.87 2.94
N HIS A 15 -0.85 11.72 2.49
CA HIS A 15 0.19 11.64 1.47
C HIS A 15 -0.39 11.43 0.08
N CYS A 16 -1.32 10.49 -0.08
CA CYS A 16 -1.94 10.18 -1.37
C CYS A 16 -3.31 9.51 -1.23
N ARG A 17 -4.07 9.52 -2.33
CA ARG A 17 -5.30 8.75 -2.49
C ARG A 17 -5.14 7.73 -3.61
N VAL A 18 -5.03 6.45 -3.26
CA VAL A 18 -4.68 5.38 -4.21
C VAL A 18 -5.69 4.24 -4.19
N ARG A 19 -5.81 3.52 -5.31
CA ARG A 19 -6.60 2.28 -5.39
C ARG A 19 -5.80 1.09 -4.87
N TYR A 20 -6.49 0.07 -4.36
CA TYR A 20 -5.87 -1.19 -3.91
C TYR A 20 -4.91 -1.78 -4.96
N SER A 21 -5.29 -1.75 -6.25
CA SER A 21 -4.47 -2.28 -7.33
C SER A 21 -3.15 -1.52 -7.55
N GLN A 22 -3.09 -0.23 -7.21
CA GLN A 22 -1.83 0.54 -7.29
C GLN A 22 -0.86 0.09 -6.18
N LEU A 23 -1.35 -0.07 -4.96
CA LEU A 23 -0.54 -0.58 -3.84
C LEU A 23 -0.14 -2.04 -4.02
N LEU A 24 -0.99 -2.85 -4.66
CA LEU A 24 -0.61 -4.20 -5.03
C LEU A 24 0.53 -4.22 -6.05
N GLY A 25 0.50 -3.33 -7.04
CA GLY A 25 1.60 -3.19 -8.01
C GLY A 25 2.92 -2.83 -7.34
N LEU A 26 2.91 -1.90 -6.39
CA LEU A 26 4.06 -1.59 -5.55
C LEU A 26 4.54 -2.84 -4.78
N HIS A 27 3.64 -3.56 -4.13
CA HIS A 27 3.97 -4.77 -3.38
C HIS A 27 4.64 -5.84 -4.25
N GLU A 28 4.13 -6.08 -5.46
CA GLU A 28 4.69 -7.03 -6.41
C GLU A 28 6.09 -6.60 -6.89
N GLN A 29 6.33 -5.30 -7.09
CA GLN A 29 7.65 -4.77 -7.42
C GLN A 29 8.65 -4.96 -6.27
N LEU A 30 8.27 -4.59 -5.04
CA LEU A 30 9.12 -4.79 -3.86
C LEU A 30 9.44 -6.27 -3.64
N LYS A 31 8.46 -7.16 -3.83
CA LYS A 31 8.70 -8.62 -3.70
C LYS A 31 9.65 -9.14 -4.76
N LYS A 32 9.58 -8.63 -5.98
CA LYS A 32 10.50 -9.01 -7.07
C LYS A 32 11.94 -8.58 -6.76
N GLU A 33 12.11 -7.41 -6.14
CA GLU A 33 13.43 -6.82 -5.87
C GLU A 33 14.08 -7.37 -4.57
N TYR A 34 13.30 -7.52 -3.49
CA TYR A 34 13.82 -7.85 -2.16
C TYR A 34 13.42 -9.24 -1.65
N GLY A 35 12.51 -9.92 -2.33
CA GLY A 35 12.05 -11.26 -1.97
C GLY A 35 10.92 -11.27 -0.93
N ASN A 36 10.26 -12.44 -0.82
CA ASN A 36 9.04 -12.61 -0.02
C ASN A 36 9.25 -12.44 1.50
N ASN A 37 10.45 -12.75 2.01
CA ASN A 37 10.74 -12.75 3.45
C ASN A 37 11.07 -11.35 3.99
N VAL A 38 11.33 -10.39 3.10
CA VAL A 38 11.67 -9.00 3.47
C VAL A 38 10.43 -8.11 3.41
N VAL A 39 9.55 -8.32 2.43
CA VAL A 39 8.38 -7.46 2.23
C VAL A 39 7.28 -7.79 3.24
N PRO A 40 6.68 -6.79 3.94
CA PRO A 40 5.58 -7.01 4.86
C PRO A 40 4.37 -7.68 4.20
N ALA A 41 3.54 -8.33 5.02
CA ALA A 41 2.30 -8.95 4.56
C ALA A 41 1.37 -7.92 3.92
N PHE A 42 0.84 -8.24 2.75
CA PHE A 42 -0.08 -7.38 2.01
C PHE A 42 -1.52 -7.91 2.08
N PRO A 43 -2.53 -7.03 2.25
CA PRO A 43 -3.92 -7.47 2.33
C PRO A 43 -4.34 -8.24 1.06
N PRO A 44 -5.00 -9.40 1.21
CA PRO A 44 -5.29 -10.28 0.08
C PRO A 44 -6.35 -9.71 -0.87
N LYS A 45 -6.30 -10.18 -2.13
CA LYS A 45 -7.38 -9.96 -3.10
C LYS A 45 -8.66 -10.61 -2.59
N LYS A 46 -9.80 -10.04 -2.96
CA LYS A 46 -11.13 -10.59 -2.70
C LYS A 46 -11.81 -10.83 -4.05
N LEU A 47 -12.47 -11.97 -4.19
CA LEU A 47 -13.15 -12.37 -5.44
C LEU A 47 -14.50 -11.68 -5.61
N PHE A 48 -15.08 -11.19 -4.51
CA PHE A 48 -16.36 -10.48 -4.48
C PHE A 48 -16.18 -9.01 -4.14
N THR A 49 -17.22 -8.22 -4.40
CA THR A 49 -17.31 -6.82 -3.97
C THR A 49 -17.20 -6.75 -2.46
N LEU A 50 -16.37 -5.82 -1.96
CA LEU A 50 -16.23 -5.60 -0.53
C LEU A 50 -17.49 -4.98 0.07
N THR A 51 -17.87 -5.45 1.25
CA THR A 51 -18.79 -4.72 2.13
C THR A 51 -18.12 -3.44 2.68
N PRO A 52 -18.89 -2.44 3.16
CA PRO A 52 -18.30 -1.25 3.78
C PRO A 52 -17.33 -1.55 4.93
N ALA A 53 -17.64 -2.56 5.76
CA ALA A 53 -16.76 -3.01 6.83
C ALA A 53 -15.43 -3.59 6.30
N GLU A 54 -15.47 -4.38 5.23
CA GLU A 54 -14.25 -4.89 4.60
C GLU A 54 -13.44 -3.81 3.88
N VAL A 55 -14.10 -2.75 3.37
CA VAL A 55 -13.40 -1.58 2.82
C VAL A 55 -12.60 -0.90 3.92
N GLU A 56 -13.19 -0.69 5.10
CA GLU A 56 -12.51 -0.07 6.24
C GLU A 56 -11.38 -0.95 6.78
N GLN A 57 -11.63 -2.25 6.97
CA GLN A 57 -10.61 -3.20 7.36
C GLN A 57 -9.42 -3.20 6.39
N ARG A 58 -9.69 -3.17 5.08
CA ARG A 58 -8.64 -3.08 4.06
C ARG A 58 -7.89 -1.76 4.13
N ARG A 59 -8.57 -0.64 4.43
CA ARG A 59 -7.92 0.68 4.63
C ARG A 59 -6.89 0.60 5.74
N GLU A 60 -7.27 0.08 6.91
CA GLU A 60 -6.36 -0.10 8.06
C GLU A 60 -5.17 -1.00 7.72
N GLN A 61 -5.41 -2.11 7.01
CA GLN A 61 -4.34 -3.03 6.60
C GLN A 61 -3.37 -2.38 5.61
N LEU A 62 -3.87 -1.60 4.65
CA LEU A 62 -3.02 -0.87 3.70
C LEU A 62 -2.22 0.23 4.39
N GLU A 63 -2.80 0.92 5.37
CA GLU A 63 -2.10 1.93 6.16
C GLU A 63 -0.95 1.30 6.97
N LYS A 64 -1.23 0.18 7.68
CA LYS A 64 -0.19 -0.59 8.40
C LYS A 64 0.90 -1.09 7.47
N TYR A 65 0.55 -1.58 6.28
CA TYR A 65 1.51 -2.01 5.26
C TYR A 65 2.44 -0.87 4.84
N MET A 66 1.89 0.30 4.50
CA MET A 66 2.67 1.47 4.07
C MET A 66 3.60 1.97 5.18
N GLN A 67 3.14 1.98 6.43
CA GLN A 67 3.96 2.34 7.59
C GLN A 67 5.11 1.35 7.77
N ALA A 68 4.85 0.04 7.71
CA ALA A 68 5.88 -0.98 7.84
C ALA A 68 6.94 -0.88 6.73
N VAL A 69 6.54 -0.67 5.47
CA VAL A 69 7.47 -0.45 4.36
C VAL A 69 8.29 0.82 4.57
N ARG A 70 7.68 1.91 5.06
CA ARG A 70 8.39 3.18 5.31
C ARG A 70 9.40 3.08 6.46
N GLN A 71 9.10 2.30 7.49
CA GLN A 71 9.93 2.14 8.68
C GLN A 71 11.08 1.15 8.48
N ASP A 72 10.96 0.23 7.53
CA ASP A 72 12.04 -0.68 7.18
C ASP A 72 13.21 0.11 6.53
N PRO A 73 14.46 -0.05 7.00
CA PRO A 73 15.58 0.75 6.52
C PRO A 73 15.97 0.48 5.07
N VAL A 74 15.68 -0.72 4.55
CA VAL A 74 16.00 -1.11 3.17
C VAL A 74 14.85 -0.70 2.25
N LEU A 75 13.62 -1.10 2.58
CA LEU A 75 12.46 -0.83 1.74
C LEU A 75 12.08 0.66 1.76
N GLY A 76 12.17 1.32 2.92
CA GLY A 76 11.83 2.73 3.08
C GLY A 76 12.78 3.66 2.33
N ALA A 77 14.04 3.25 2.15
CA ALA A 77 15.06 3.95 1.36
C ALA A 77 15.06 3.55 -0.13
N SER A 78 14.30 2.51 -0.52
CA SER A 78 14.30 2.01 -1.89
C SER A 78 13.77 3.04 -2.90
N GLU A 79 14.35 3.05 -4.10
CA GLU A 79 13.88 3.90 -5.19
C GLU A 79 12.48 3.48 -5.65
N THR A 80 12.19 2.17 -5.66
CA THR A 80 10.86 1.61 -5.97
C THR A 80 9.77 2.23 -5.09
N PHE A 81 9.97 2.25 -3.77
CA PHE A 81 8.98 2.82 -2.84
C PHE A 81 8.90 4.35 -2.94
N ASN A 82 10.03 5.05 -2.96
CA ASN A 82 10.04 6.51 -2.98
C ASN A 82 9.52 7.06 -4.32
N SER A 83 9.78 6.38 -5.44
CA SER A 83 9.20 6.70 -6.75
C SER A 83 7.68 6.53 -6.72
N PHE A 84 7.15 5.43 -6.18
CA PHE A 84 5.71 5.25 -6.03
C PHE A 84 5.07 6.40 -5.23
N LEU A 85 5.68 6.78 -4.10
CA LEU A 85 5.18 7.86 -3.24
C LEU A 85 5.12 9.19 -3.99
N ARG A 86 6.16 9.55 -4.76
CA ARG A 86 6.20 10.80 -5.55
C ARG A 86 5.14 10.82 -6.65
N HIS A 87 4.96 9.71 -7.37
CA HIS A 87 3.94 9.62 -8.43
C HIS A 87 2.51 9.60 -7.90
N SER A 88 2.31 9.29 -6.62
CA SER A 88 0.99 9.18 -6.01
C SER A 88 0.50 10.49 -5.36
N GLN A 89 1.30 11.57 -5.31
CA GLN A 89 0.95 12.85 -4.67
C GLN A 89 -0.05 13.73 -5.48
N GLN A 90 -0.95 13.13 -6.24
CA GLN A 90 -1.92 13.84 -7.09
C GLN A 90 -3.33 13.77 -6.55
#